data_AF-A0A453ACC1-F1
#
_entry.id   AF-A0A453ACC1-F1
#
_cell.length_a   1.000
_cell.length_b   1.000
_cell.length_c   1.000
_cell.angle_alpha   90.00
_cell.angle_beta   90.00
_cell.angle_gamma   90.00
#
_symmetry.space_group_name_H-M   'P 1'
#
loop_
_entity.id
_entity.type
_entity.pdbx_description
1 polymer ?
#
loop_
_entity_poly.entity_id
_entity_poly.type
_entity_poly.pdbx_seq_one_letter_code
_entity_poly.pdbx_strand_id
1 'polypeptide(L)'
;QVDCLRDHVTKCGLAKKIELVVVSPLMRTLQTAVGVFGSGNCTDGESAPPLMVKGAEHSGRQAISSLDCAPFLAVEACRERLGVHPCDKRSSITRYRTLFPAIDFSLIENDEDVLWEPDVREAIDVVAARGMKFLD
;
A
#
# COMPACT_ATOMS: atom_id res chain seq x y z
N GLN A 1 5.94 7.38 13.97
CA GLN A 1 6.54 7.67 12.64
C GLN A 1 5.47 8.07 11.64
N VAL A 2 4.50 7.21 11.31
CA VAL A 2 3.38 7.50 10.38
C VAL A 2 2.65 8.81 10.71
N ASP A 3 2.25 9.01 11.97
CA ASP A 3 1.46 10.19 12.36
C ASP A 3 2.27 11.49 12.24
N CYS A 4 3.56 11.46 12.59
CA CYS A 4 4.45 12.61 12.41
C CYS A 4 4.64 12.97 10.93
N LEU A 5 4.72 11.96 10.05
CA LEU A 5 4.86 12.19 8.60
C LEU A 5 3.57 12.72 8.00
N ARG A 6 2.42 12.17 8.40
CA ARG A 6 1.09 12.70 8.05
C ARG A 6 0.99 14.18 8.40
N ASP A 7 1.30 14.54 9.65
CA ASP A 7 1.28 15.92 10.11
C ASP A 7 2.17 16.82 9.25
N HIS A 8 3.36 16.34 8.89
CA HIS A 8 4.28 17.09 8.03
C HIS A 8 3.71 17.30 6.62
N VAL A 9 3.22 16.24 5.97
CA VAL A 9 2.65 16.27 4.61
C VAL A 9 1.40 17.15 4.54
N THR A 10 0.58 17.15 5.59
CA THR A 10 -0.58 18.06 5.69
C THR A 10 -0.14 19.50 5.90
N LYS A 11 0.81 19.76 6.81
CA LYS A 11 1.30 21.12 7.12
C LYS A 11 1.98 21.79 5.91
N CYS A 12 2.73 21.04 5.11
CA CYS A 12 3.37 21.59 3.92
C CYS A 12 2.41 21.71 2.71
N GLY A 13 1.16 21.29 2.86
CA GLY A 13 0.15 21.35 1.80
C GLY A 13 0.35 20.34 0.67
N LEU A 14 1.32 19.43 0.80
CA LEU A 14 1.61 18.42 -0.21
C LEU A 14 0.44 17.46 -0.41
N ALA A 15 -0.27 17.10 0.67
CA ALA A 15 -1.45 16.23 0.60
C ALA A 15 -2.48 16.67 -0.46
N LYS A 16 -2.66 17.99 -0.64
CA LYS A 16 -3.63 18.58 -1.59
C LYS A 16 -3.16 18.59 -3.04
N LYS A 17 -1.87 18.34 -3.28
CA LYS A 17 -1.25 18.36 -4.61
C LYS A 17 -1.05 16.95 -5.18
N ILE A 18 -1.21 15.92 -4.35
CA ILE A 18 -1.03 14.54 -4.79
C ILE A 18 -2.30 14.13 -5.55
N GLU A 19 -2.11 13.65 -6.77
CA GLU A 19 -3.19 13.15 -7.63
C GLU A 19 -3.25 11.62 -7.67
N LEU A 20 -2.17 10.94 -7.24
CA LEU A 20 -2.07 9.47 -7.19
C LEU A 20 -1.04 9.04 -6.15
N VAL A 21 -1.35 7.99 -5.40
CA VAL A 21 -0.40 7.31 -4.49
C VAL A 21 -0.14 5.90 -5.03
N VAL A 22 1.08 5.68 -5.53
CA VAL A 22 1.51 4.34 -5.99
C VAL A 22 2.20 3.62 -4.83
N VAL A 23 1.80 2.38 -4.56
CA VAL A 23 2.23 1.63 -3.37
C VAL A 23 2.65 0.20 -3.71
N SER A 24 3.68 -0.29 -3.03
CA SER A 24 4.02 -1.71 -3.08
C SER A 24 2.94 -2.52 -2.34
N PRO A 25 2.49 -3.68 -2.87
CA PRO A 25 1.52 -4.55 -2.22
C PRO A 25 2.15 -5.37 -1.09
N LEU A 26 2.91 -4.73 -0.20
CA LEU A 26 3.37 -5.31 1.06
C LEU A 26 2.56 -4.70 2.19
N MET A 27 2.12 -5.51 3.16
CA MET A 27 1.26 -5.04 4.25
C MET A 27 1.81 -3.79 4.95
N ARG A 28 3.11 -3.79 5.26
CA ARG A 28 3.78 -2.66 5.94
C ARG A 28 3.74 -1.38 5.11
N THR A 29 3.88 -1.51 3.78
CA THR A 29 3.82 -0.39 2.85
C THR A 29 2.40 0.13 2.71
N LEU A 30 1.42 -0.77 2.56
CA LEU A 30 -0.01 -0.41 2.50
C LEU A 30 -0.43 0.37 3.75
N GLN A 31 -0.20 -0.18 4.95
CA GLN A 31 -0.53 0.46 6.23
C GLN A 31 0.15 1.82 6.41
N THR A 32 1.41 1.95 5.97
CA THR A 32 2.13 3.22 6.04
C THR A 32 1.52 4.24 5.10
N ALA A 33 1.29 3.87 3.84
CA ALA A 33 0.77 4.78 2.83
C ALA A 33 -0.63 5.30 3.18
N VAL A 34 -1.55 4.41 3.58
CA VAL A 34 -2.90 4.81 4.00
C VAL A 34 -2.87 5.66 5.28
N GLY A 35 -1.97 5.35 6.21
CA GLY A 35 -1.80 6.14 7.43
C GLY A 35 -1.32 7.57 7.18
N VAL A 36 -0.40 7.74 6.22
CA VAL A 36 0.18 9.04 5.87
C VAL A 36 -0.73 9.85 4.95
N PHE A 37 -1.26 9.23 3.90
CA PHE A 37 -1.94 9.93 2.80
C PHE A 37 -3.47 9.76 2.79
N GLY A 38 -4.04 8.86 3.60
CA GLY A 38 -5.49 8.71 3.74
C GLY A 38 -6.14 9.86 4.50
N SER A 39 -7.47 9.99 4.45
CA SER A 39 -8.19 11.17 4.95
C SER A 39 -8.77 11.02 6.36
N GLY A 40 -7.89 10.64 7.29
CA GLY A 40 -8.22 10.61 8.71
C GLY A 40 -9.16 9.45 9.02
N ASN A 41 -9.87 9.55 10.16
CA ASN A 41 -10.72 8.46 10.61
C ASN A 41 -12.07 8.50 9.91
N CYS A 42 -12.59 7.36 9.47
CA CYS A 42 -13.96 7.27 8.97
C CYS A 42 -14.96 7.68 10.04
N THR A 43 -15.94 8.49 9.65
CA THR A 43 -17.14 8.74 10.45
C THR A 43 -18.22 7.70 10.12
N ASP A 44 -19.01 7.29 11.11
CA ASP A 44 -20.12 6.35 10.90
C ASP A 44 -21.18 7.04 10.01
N GLY A 45 -21.27 6.63 8.74
CA GLY A 45 -22.22 7.18 7.76
C GLY A 45 -21.65 7.43 6.36
N GLU A 46 -20.34 7.25 6.16
CA GLU A 46 -19.71 7.41 4.84
C GLU A 46 -20.13 6.27 3.88
N SER A 47 -20.68 6.63 2.71
CA SER A 47 -21.11 5.65 1.69
C SER A 47 -19.94 5.03 0.92
N ALA A 48 -18.74 5.63 0.99
CA ALA A 48 -17.57 5.16 0.26
C ALA A 48 -16.86 4.04 1.04
N PRO A 49 -16.28 3.04 0.35
CA PRO A 49 -15.46 2.03 1.01
C PRO A 49 -14.28 2.70 1.73
N PRO A 50 -13.94 2.27 2.96
CA PRO A 50 -12.79 2.83 3.68
C PRO A 50 -11.50 2.51 2.94
N LEU A 51 -10.50 3.39 3.09
CA LEU A 51 -9.16 3.14 2.58
C LEU A 51 -8.45 2.02 3.37
N MET A 52 -8.72 1.94 4.67
CA MET A 52 -8.27 0.84 5.52
C MET A 52 -9.33 0.54 6.58
N VAL A 53 -9.66 -0.73 6.78
CA VAL A 53 -10.62 -1.15 7.83
C VAL A 53 -10.02 -1.03 9.23
N LYS A 54 -10.89 -0.93 10.24
CA LYS A 54 -10.47 -0.89 11.65
C LYS A 54 -9.66 -2.14 12.01
N GLY A 55 -8.49 -1.94 12.61
CA GLY A 55 -7.64 -3.03 13.07
C GLY A 55 -7.06 -3.90 11.95
N ALA A 56 -6.89 -3.37 10.73
CA ALA A 56 -6.23 -4.07 9.63
C ALA A 56 -4.89 -4.67 10.10
N GLU A 57 -4.80 -6.00 10.07
CA GLU A 57 -3.71 -6.82 10.63
C GLU A 57 -3.18 -6.35 11.99
N HIS A 58 -4.08 -6.19 12.98
CA HIS A 58 -3.72 -5.86 14.36
C HIS A 58 -2.98 -4.53 14.52
N SER A 59 -3.09 -3.61 13.55
CA SER A 59 -2.48 -2.28 13.62
C SER A 59 -2.96 -1.43 14.81
N GLY A 60 -4.06 -1.81 15.47
CA GLY A 60 -4.69 -1.02 16.54
C GLY A 60 -5.28 0.31 16.05
N ARG A 61 -5.22 0.59 14.74
CA ARG A 61 -5.71 1.84 14.14
C ARG A 61 -7.22 1.78 13.89
N GLN A 62 -7.85 2.94 13.98
CA GLN A 62 -9.23 3.13 13.52
C GLN A 62 -9.29 2.98 12.00
N ALA A 63 -10.50 2.80 11.47
CA ALA A 63 -10.71 2.78 10.03
C ALA A 63 -10.29 4.14 9.43
N ILE A 64 -9.63 4.11 8.27
CA ILE A 64 -9.15 5.30 7.57
C ILE A 64 -10.06 5.59 6.39
N SER A 65 -10.51 6.83 6.27
CA SER A 65 -11.37 7.28 5.18
C SER A 65 -10.60 7.42 3.87
N SER A 66 -11.29 7.09 2.78
CA SER A 66 -10.87 7.32 1.41
C SER A 66 -11.39 8.65 0.84
N LEU A 67 -12.24 9.37 1.57
CA LEU A 67 -12.81 10.66 1.12
C LEU A 67 -11.72 11.73 1.03
N ASP A 68 -11.70 12.58 0.02
CA ASP A 68 -10.75 13.70 -0.08
C ASP A 68 -9.24 13.31 -0.04
N CYS A 69 -8.90 12.04 -0.27
CA CYS A 69 -7.52 11.63 -0.55
C CYS A 69 -7.36 11.16 -2.00
N ALA A 70 -6.14 11.26 -2.52
CA ALA A 70 -5.81 10.74 -3.84
C ALA A 70 -6.10 9.23 -3.94
N PRO A 71 -6.42 8.72 -5.14
CA PRO A 71 -6.53 7.28 -5.38
C PRO A 71 -5.21 6.57 -5.07
N PHE A 72 -5.32 5.31 -4.64
CA PHE A 72 -4.19 4.44 -4.33
C PHE A 72 -4.13 3.30 -5.34
N LEU A 73 -2.93 3.07 -5.89
CA LEU A 73 -2.69 2.01 -6.86
C LEU A 73 -1.56 1.10 -6.38
N ALA A 74 -1.88 -0.18 -6.20
CA ALA A 74 -0.92 -1.20 -5.80
C ALA A 74 -0.19 -1.78 -7.02
N VAL A 75 1.15 -1.75 -7.00
CA VAL A 75 2.00 -2.18 -8.12
C VAL A 75 3.11 -3.11 -7.62
N GLU A 76 3.19 -4.32 -8.18
CA GLU A 76 4.23 -5.31 -7.82
C GLU A 76 5.65 -4.79 -8.09
N ALA A 77 5.82 -4.01 -9.15
CA ALA A 77 7.14 -3.56 -9.62
C ALA A 77 7.86 -2.63 -8.62
N CYS A 78 7.15 -1.94 -7.71
CA CYS A 78 7.75 -1.07 -6.70
C CYS A 78 8.05 -1.76 -5.37
N ARG A 79 8.00 -3.10 -5.32
CA ARG A 79 8.43 -3.89 -4.15
C ARG A 79 9.93 -3.79 -3.90
N GLU A 80 10.32 -4.03 -2.66
CA GLU A 80 11.71 -4.24 -2.26
C GLU A 80 12.31 -5.47 -2.98
N ARG A 81 13.57 -5.80 -2.69
CA ARG A 81 14.24 -7.00 -3.21
C ARG A 81 13.54 -8.28 -2.70
N LEU A 82 13.17 -9.19 -3.60
CA LEU A 82 12.35 -10.36 -3.30
C LEU A 82 13.15 -11.60 -2.84
N GLY A 83 12.42 -12.51 -2.19
CA GLY A 83 12.82 -13.89 -1.86
C GLY A 83 13.62 -14.06 -0.56
N VAL A 84 13.84 -15.28 -0.09
CA VAL A 84 14.54 -15.64 1.19
C VAL A 84 13.85 -15.15 2.47
N HIS A 85 13.52 -13.87 2.58
CA HIS A 85 12.93 -13.28 3.78
C HIS A 85 11.40 -13.36 3.72
N PRO A 86 10.73 -14.04 4.67
CA PRO A 86 9.27 -14.15 4.67
C PRO A 86 8.54 -12.81 4.76
N CYS A 87 9.17 -11.77 5.31
CA CYS A 87 8.59 -10.43 5.36
C CYS A 87 8.50 -9.74 3.98
N ASP A 88 9.21 -10.28 2.99
CA ASP A 88 9.15 -9.79 1.62
C ASP A 88 8.06 -10.50 0.82
N LYS A 89 7.37 -11.49 1.42
CA LYS A 89 6.19 -12.16 0.86
C LYS A 89 4.93 -11.35 1.19
N ARG A 90 4.07 -11.14 0.20
CA ARG A 90 2.75 -10.55 0.43
C ARG A 90 1.69 -11.61 0.72
N SER A 91 0.59 -11.18 1.33
CA SER A 91 -0.63 -11.98 1.45
C SER A 91 -1.41 -11.96 0.12
N SER A 92 -2.49 -12.72 0.04
CA SER A 92 -3.33 -12.75 -1.15
C SER A 92 -4.02 -11.41 -1.41
N ILE A 93 -4.29 -11.11 -2.68
CA ILE A 93 -5.01 -9.87 -3.06
C ILE A 93 -6.45 -9.93 -2.55
N THR A 94 -7.08 -11.11 -2.56
CA THR A 94 -8.38 -11.36 -1.92
C THR A 94 -8.35 -10.90 -0.48
N ARG A 95 -7.31 -11.25 0.29
CA ARG A 95 -7.15 -10.78 1.66
C ARG A 95 -6.95 -9.27 1.72
N TYR A 96 -6.12 -8.68 0.86
CA TYR A 96 -5.89 -7.23 0.84
C TYR A 96 -7.13 -6.43 0.50
N ARG A 97 -7.99 -6.88 -0.42
CA ARG A 97 -9.27 -6.23 -0.73
C ARG A 97 -10.21 -6.18 0.49
N THR A 98 -10.13 -7.15 1.41
CA THR A 98 -10.90 -7.08 2.67
C THR A 98 -10.35 -6.05 3.65
N LEU A 99 -9.05 -5.73 3.59
CA LEU A 99 -8.37 -4.85 4.53
C LEU A 99 -8.26 -3.41 4.04
N PHE A 100 -8.09 -3.25 2.72
CA PHE A 100 -7.94 -1.98 2.04
C PHE A 100 -8.92 -1.85 0.87
N PRO A 101 -10.23 -1.80 1.11
CA PRO A 101 -11.25 -1.86 0.06
C PRO A 101 -11.16 -0.79 -1.02
N ALA A 102 -10.64 0.40 -0.71
CA ALA A 102 -10.51 1.50 -1.66
C ALA A 102 -9.17 1.58 -2.42
N ILE A 103 -8.24 0.64 -2.17
CA ILE A 103 -6.99 0.56 -2.95
C ILE A 103 -7.24 -0.23 -4.23
N ASP A 104 -6.77 0.28 -5.37
CA ASP A 104 -6.82 -0.42 -6.63
C ASP A 104 -5.70 -1.47 -6.72
N PHE A 105 -6.09 -2.72 -6.93
CA PHE A 105 -5.19 -3.87 -7.16
C PHE A 105 -5.34 -4.43 -8.58
N SER A 106 -5.95 -3.70 -9.51
CA SER A 106 -6.26 -4.14 -10.88
C SER A 106 -5.02 -4.52 -11.70
N LEU A 107 -3.87 -3.91 -11.40
CA LEU A 107 -2.59 -4.21 -12.07
C LEU A 107 -1.88 -5.47 -11.55
N ILE A 108 -2.44 -6.14 -10.54
CA ILE A 108 -1.88 -7.38 -10.00
C ILE A 108 -2.59 -8.56 -10.61
N GLU A 109 -1.85 -9.36 -11.38
CA GLU A 109 -2.40 -10.49 -12.15
C GLU A 109 -2.74 -11.70 -11.27
N ASN A 110 -1.92 -12.00 -10.26
CA ASN A 110 -2.00 -13.22 -9.47
C ASN A 110 -2.52 -12.94 -8.06
N ASP A 111 -3.49 -13.74 -7.58
CA ASP A 111 -4.00 -13.57 -6.22
C ASP A 111 -2.93 -13.90 -5.17
N GLU A 112 -2.24 -15.02 -5.34
CA GLU A 112 -1.11 -15.42 -4.51
C GLU A 112 0.20 -14.74 -4.93
N ASP A 113 1.17 -14.70 -4.02
CA ASP A 113 2.48 -14.13 -4.29
C ASP A 113 3.36 -15.12 -5.08
N VAL A 114 3.30 -15.03 -6.41
CA VAL A 114 4.10 -15.85 -7.33
C VAL A 114 5.49 -15.27 -7.59
N LEU A 115 5.78 -14.05 -7.13
CA LEU A 115 7.07 -13.39 -7.36
C LEU A 115 8.08 -13.66 -6.23
N TRP A 116 7.59 -14.07 -5.06
CA TRP A 116 8.44 -14.39 -3.91
C TRP A 116 8.83 -15.87 -3.90
N GLU A 117 10.13 -16.13 -3.85
CA GLU A 117 10.71 -17.47 -3.77
C GLU A 117 11.39 -17.70 -2.40
N PRO A 118 11.15 -18.84 -1.72
CA PRO A 118 11.66 -19.07 -0.37
C PRO A 118 13.18 -19.22 -0.32
N ASP A 119 13.81 -19.76 -1.37
CA ASP A 119 15.23 -20.14 -1.36
C ASP A 119 16.10 -19.26 -2.28
N VAL A 120 15.48 -18.40 -3.09
CA VAL A 120 16.18 -17.62 -4.11
C VAL A 120 15.99 -16.14 -3.81
N ARG A 121 17.08 -15.44 -3.51
CA ARG A 121 17.08 -13.98 -3.39
C ARG A 121 17.19 -13.39 -4.79
N GLU A 122 16.29 -12.48 -5.14
CA GLU A 122 16.31 -11.73 -6.40
C GLU A 122 17.70 -11.09 -6.60
N ALA A 123 18.27 -11.17 -7.80
CA ALA A 123 19.59 -10.58 -8.08
C ALA A 123 19.49 -9.04 -8.18
N ILE A 124 20.57 -8.33 -7.88
CA ILE A 124 20.55 -6.85 -7.79
C ILE A 124 20.25 -6.21 -9.15
N ASP A 125 20.79 -6.76 -10.22
CA ASP A 125 20.53 -6.37 -11.61
C ASP A 125 19.06 -6.59 -12.00
N VAL A 126 18.45 -7.68 -11.53
CA VAL A 126 17.02 -7.95 -11.74
C VAL A 126 16.14 -6.94 -10.99
N VAL A 127 16.48 -6.58 -9.75
CA VAL A 127 15.80 -5.50 -8.99
C VAL A 127 15.89 -4.18 -9.76
N ALA A 128 17.09 -3.84 -10.25
CA ALA A 128 17.30 -2.60 -11.00
C ALA A 128 16.47 -2.59 -12.30
N ALA A 129 16.49 -3.68 -13.07
CA ALA A 129 15.69 -3.80 -14.29
C ALA A 129 14.18 -3.68 -14.02
N ARG A 130 13.69 -4.28 -12.94
CA ARG A 130 12.29 -4.14 -12.51
C ARG A 130 11.96 -2.69 -12.10
N GLY A 131 12.86 -2.01 -11.40
CA GLY A 131 12.71 -0.60 -11.05
C GLY A 131 12.71 0.32 -12.27
N MET A 132 13.53 0.05 -13.29
CA MET A 132 13.50 0.80 -14.55
C MET A 132 12.17 0.61 -15.28
N LYS A 133 11.69 -0.64 -15.41
CA LYS A 133 10.40 -0.95 -16.02
C LYS A 133 9.21 -0.29 -15.30
N PHE A 134 9.34 0.00 -14.01
CA PHE A 134 8.31 0.73 -13.25
C PHE A 134 8.25 2.22 -13.62
N LEU A 135 9.37 2.81 -14.03
CA LEU A 135 9.48 4.24 -14.37
C LEU A 135 9.23 4.52 -15.85
N ASP A 136 9.36 3.51 -16.71
CA ASP A 136 9.07 3.57 -18.15
C ASP A 136 7.56 3.62 -18.43
#